data_AF-A0A2N1KSE9-F1
#
_entry.id   AF-A0A2N1KSE9-F1
#
_cell.length_a   1.000
_cell.length_b   1.000
_cell.length_c   1.000
_cell.angle_alpha   90.00
_cell.angle_beta   90.00
_cell.angle_gamma   90.00
#
_symmetry.space_group_name_H-M   'P 1'
#
loop_
_entity.id
_entity.type
_entity.pdbx_description
1 polymer ?
#
loop_
_entity_poly.entity_id
_entity_poly.type
_entity_poly.pdbx_seq_one_letter_code
_entity_poly.pdbx_strand_id
1 'polypeptide(L)' 'MAKKVVATLKKEGGVKYAKIIKAVKNPTTGAYTFKEEIVLQDEAQAALKN' A
#
# COMPACT_ATOMS: atom_id res chain seq x y z
N MET A 1 -20.60 -16.72 38.19
CA MET A 1 -20.04 -15.56 37.45
C MET A 1 -19.40 -16.07 36.17
N ALA A 2 -20.13 -16.06 35.06
CA ALA A 2 -19.54 -16.33 33.75
C ALA A 2 -18.73 -15.08 33.37
N LYS A 3 -17.40 -15.22 33.27
CA LYS A 3 -16.55 -14.15 32.74
C LYS A 3 -16.99 -13.91 31.30
N LYS A 4 -17.77 -12.86 31.07
CA LYS A 4 -18.10 -12.37 29.73
C LYS A 4 -16.80 -11.84 29.14
N VAL A 5 -16.10 -12.71 28.41
CA VAL A 5 -14.96 -12.32 27.58
C VAL A 5 -15.49 -11.36 26.52
N VAL A 6 -15.21 -10.07 26.70
CA VAL A 6 -15.48 -9.07 25.68
C VAL A 6 -14.44 -9.30 24.59
N ALA A 7 -14.90 -9.78 23.44
CA ALA A 7 -14.09 -9.81 22.24
C ALA A 7 -13.72 -8.36 21.92
N THR A 8 -12.47 -7.98 22.20
CA THR A 8 -11.91 -6.73 21.70
C THR A 8 -11.97 -6.80 20.18
N LEU A 9 -12.85 -6.01 19.57
CA LEU A 9 -12.80 -5.75 18.14
C LEU A 9 -11.37 -5.34 17.80
N LYS A 10 -10.73 -6.11 16.92
CA LYS A 10 -9.44 -5.71 16.33
C LYS A 10 -9.63 -4.28 15.82
N LYS A 11 -8.81 -3.37 16.35
CA LYS A 11 -8.83 -1.92 16.11
C LYS A 11 -9.41 -1.59 14.73
N GLU A 12 -10.43 -0.73 14.69
CA GLU A 12 -10.94 -0.12 13.46
C GLU A 12 -9.78 0.61 12.77
N GLY A 13 -9.12 -0.09 11.85
CA GLY A 13 -7.80 0.30 11.36
C GLY A 13 -7.02 -0.91 10.91
N GLY A 14 -7.61 -1.69 10.01
CA GLY A 14 -6.88 -2.72 9.28
C GLY A 14 -5.68 -2.13 8.53
N VAL A 15 -4.74 -2.99 8.18
CA VAL A 15 -3.57 -2.63 7.38
C VAL A 15 -4.05 -1.96 6.09
N LYS A 16 -3.70 -0.68 5.91
CA LYS A 16 -4.07 0.09 4.71
C LYS A 16 -3.01 -0.14 3.64
N TYR A 17 -3.47 -0.59 2.49
CA TYR A 17 -2.64 -0.77 1.31
C TYR A 17 -2.85 0.39 0.35
N ALA A 18 -1.78 0.81 -0.31
CA ALA A 18 -1.80 1.78 -1.39
C ALA A 18 -1.36 1.10 -2.69
N LYS A 19 -2.10 1.33 -3.77
CA LYS A 19 -1.65 0.97 -5.12
C LYS A 19 -0.89 2.17 -5.68
N ILE A 20 0.39 1.96 -5.98
CA ILE A 20 1.26 2.94 -6.61
C ILE A 20 1.32 2.64 -8.10
N ILE A 21 1.10 3.67 -8.92
CA ILE A 21 1.24 3.59 -10.37
C ILE A 21 2.41 4.51 -10.76
N LYS A 22 3.56 3.93 -11.08
CA LYS A 22 4.75 4.69 -11.50
C LYS A 22 4.85 4.70 -13.02
N ALA A 23 4.98 5.90 -13.59
CA ALA A 23 5.30 6.06 -15.00
C ALA A 23 6.82 5.88 -15.19
N VAL A 24 7.22 4.84 -15.91
CA VAL A 24 8.62 4.52 -16.22
C VAL A 24 8.86 4.84 -17.68
N LYS A 25 9.85 5.69 -17.96
CA LYS A 25 10.25 5.99 -19.34
C LYS A 25 11.09 4.84 -19.89
N ASN A 26 10.69 4.32 -21.05
CA ASN A 26 11.47 3.35 -21.80
C ASN A 26 12.72 4.07 -22.37
N PRO A 27 13.95 3.63 -22.02
CA PRO A 27 15.18 4.29 -22.44
C PRO A 27 15.43 4.18 -23.95
N THR A 28 14.89 3.16 -24.61
CA THR A 28 15.10 2.88 -26.04
C THR A 28 14.07 3.58 -26.92
N THR A 29 12.79 3.54 -26.54
CA THR A 29 11.69 4.05 -27.37
C THR A 29 11.16 5.41 -26.90
N GLY A 30 11.55 5.87 -25.71
CA GLY A 30 11.08 7.13 -25.13
C GLY A 30 9.63 7.11 -24.64
N ALA A 31 8.88 6.03 -24.89
CA ALA A 31 7.50 5.86 -24.44
C ALA A 31 7.44 5.64 -22.93
N TYR A 32 6.33 6.05 -22.30
CA TYR A 32 6.08 5.77 -20.89
C TYR A 32 5.26 4.48 -20.75
N THR A 33 5.72 3.59 -19.87
CA THR A 33 4.95 2.44 -19.41
C THR A 33 4.58 2.63 -17.94
N PHE A 34 3.42 2.12 -17.55
CA PHE A 34 2.98 2.17 -16.16
C PHE A 34 3.35 0.88 -15.46
N LYS A 35 4.03 0.98 -14.31
CA LYS A 35 4.28 -0.14 -13.41
C LYS A 35 3.40 0.03 -12.16
N GLU A 36 2.64 -1.01 -11.84
CA GLU A 36 1.79 -1.04 -10.65
C GLU A 36 2.46 -1.84 -9.53
N GLU A 37 2.38 -1.33 -8.30
CA GLU A 37 2.88 -2.01 -7.09
C GLU A 37 1.94 -1.74 -5.92
N ILE A 38 1.64 -2.77 -5.13
CA ILE A 38 0.79 -2.66 -3.93
C ILE A 38 1.71 -2.69 -2.71
N VAL A 39 1.72 -1.60 -1.95
CA VAL A 39 2.54 -1.43 -0.76
C VAL A 39 1.69 -1.02 0.44
N LEU A 40 2.27 -1.06 1.63
CA LEU A 40 1.65 -0.48 2.81
C LEU A 40 1.58 1.04 2.68
N GLN A 41 0.52 1.66 3.21
CA GLN A 41 0.31 3.11 3.11
C GLN A 41 1.50 3.89 3.69
N ASP A 42 2.11 3.40 4.77
CA ASP A 42 3.25 4.06 5.42
C ASP A 42 4.52 4.02 4.56
N GLU A 43 4.66 3.00 3.71
CA GLU A 43 5.81 2.82 2.81
C GLU A 43 5.61 3.51 1.45
N ALA A 44 4.40 4.04 1.19
CA ALA A 44 4.05 4.56 -0.12
C ALA A 44 4.89 5.78 -0.54
N GLN A 45 5.26 6.66 0.40
CA GLN A 45 6.14 7.79 0.11
C GLN A 45 7.57 7.36 -0.18
N ALA A 46 8.08 6.31 0.47
CA ALA A 46 9.41 5.79 0.21
C ALA A 46 9.50 5.17 -1.20
N ALA A 47 8.48 4.40 -1.59
CA ALA A 47 8.40 3.79 -2.91
C ALA A 47 8.39 4.81 -4.07
N LEU A 48 7.87 6.02 -3.83
CA LEU A 48 7.81 7.10 -4.84
C LEU A 48 9.11 7.92 -4.98
N LYS A 49 10.01 7.93 -3.99
CA LYS A 49 11.18 8.82 -3.93
C LYS A 49 12.41 8.39 -4.76
N ASN A 50 12.27 7.42 -5.66
CA ASN A 50 13.34 6.97 -6.56
C ASN A 50 13.41 7.76 -7.85
#